data_AF-A0A954SMF8-F1
#
_entry.id   AF-A0A954SMF8-F1
#
_cell.length_a   1.000
_cell.length_b   1.000
_cell.length_c   1.000
_cell.angle_alpha   90.00
_cell.angle_beta   90.00
_cell.angle_gamma   90.00
#
_symmetry.space_group_name_H-M   'P 1'
#
loop_
_entity.id
_entity.type
_entity.pdbx_description
1 polymer ?
#
loop_
_entity_poly.entity_id
_entity_poly.type
_entity_poly.pdbx_seq_one_letter_code
_entity_poly.pdbx_strand_id
1 'polypeptide(L)'
;MNHRPPSAANLPAPTTKMSDGWHTLHLYYTIDQQALNSLSPAQREQGRAELINLLNPAREGAPTRLQPSIVSGHKADLGIIAFDPDPLVLDRLKHDIRSTQLGPALKLNYSFVSITEISEYVPTLEQ
;
A
#
# COMPACT_ATOMS: atom_id res chain seq x y z
N MET A 1 10.26 38.54 -25.90
CA MET A 1 11.14 37.40 -26.24
C MET A 1 10.34 36.12 -26.03
N ASN A 2 10.04 35.39 -27.10
CA ASN A 2 9.26 34.14 -27.01
C ASN A 2 10.16 33.02 -26.49
N HIS A 3 9.95 32.56 -25.25
CA HIS A 3 10.55 31.33 -24.77
C HIS A 3 9.95 30.16 -25.53
N ARG A 4 10.72 29.60 -26.46
CA ARG A 4 10.41 28.33 -27.10
C ARG A 4 10.43 27.26 -25.99
N PRO A 5 9.36 26.48 -25.78
CA PRO A 5 9.39 25.38 -24.83
C PRO A 5 10.54 24.43 -25.19
N PRO A 6 11.25 23.87 -24.19
CA PRO A 6 12.38 22.98 -24.44
C PRO A 6 11.95 21.83 -25.35
N SER A 7 12.75 21.52 -26.37
CA SER A 7 12.48 20.38 -27.24
C SER A 7 12.44 19.10 -26.40
N ALA A 8 11.53 18.18 -26.73
CA ALA A 8 11.36 16.88 -26.05
C ALA A 8 12.66 16.05 -25.90
N ALA A 9 13.73 16.40 -26.60
CA ALA A 9 15.04 15.76 -26.53
C ALA A 9 15.76 15.84 -25.17
N ASN A 10 15.34 16.72 -24.24
CA ASN A 10 16.01 16.92 -22.94
C ASN A 10 15.17 16.50 -21.72
N LEU A 11 14.06 15.79 -21.90
CA LEU A 11 13.27 15.27 -20.77
C LEU A 11 13.85 13.92 -20.32
N PRO A 12 13.84 13.61 -19.00
CA PRO A 12 14.19 12.27 -18.53
C PRO A 12 13.26 11.23 -19.13
N ALA A 13 13.73 9.98 -19.20
CA ALA A 13 12.90 8.88 -19.65
C ALA A 13 11.63 8.77 -18.79
N PRO A 14 10.44 8.53 -19.38
CA PRO A 14 9.22 8.33 -18.62
C PRO A 14 9.39 7.20 -17.60
N THR A 15 8.91 7.43 -16.38
CA THR A 15 8.99 6.48 -15.28
C THR A 15 7.74 6.58 -14.41
N THR A 16 7.32 5.46 -13.82
CA THR A 16 6.29 5.42 -12.78
C THR A 16 6.85 5.69 -11.38
N LYS A 17 8.19 5.67 -11.25
CA LYS A 17 8.88 5.82 -9.97
C LYS A 17 9.01 7.30 -9.59
N MET A 18 8.61 7.64 -8.38
CA MET A 18 8.81 8.99 -7.85
C MET A 18 10.29 9.25 -7.54
N SER A 19 10.78 10.44 -7.91
CA SER A 19 12.09 10.94 -7.48
C SER A 19 12.06 11.46 -6.05
N ASP A 20 10.95 12.10 -5.69
CA ASP A 20 10.72 12.75 -4.40
C ASP A 20 9.39 12.26 -3.81
N GLY A 21 9.40 11.91 -2.52
CA GLY A 21 8.25 11.30 -1.87
C GLY A 21 7.97 9.86 -2.30
N TRP A 22 6.80 9.36 -1.92
CA TRP A 22 6.35 7.99 -2.18
C TRP A 22 4.87 7.95 -2.60
N HIS A 23 4.54 6.97 -3.44
CA HIS A 23 3.16 6.52 -3.55
C HIS A 23 2.73 5.93 -2.22
N THR A 24 1.46 6.08 -1.88
CA THR A 24 0.86 5.58 -0.65
C THR A 24 -0.38 4.77 -0.98
N LEU A 25 -0.48 3.58 -0.39
CA LEU A 25 -1.64 2.72 -0.49
C LEU A 25 -2.20 2.45 0.90
N HIS A 26 -3.45 2.84 1.09
CA HIS A 26 -4.25 2.50 2.26
C HIS A 26 -5.23 1.38 1.92
N LEU A 27 -5.20 0.30 2.70
CA LEU A 27 -6.12 -0.83 2.57
C LEU A 27 -6.78 -1.10 3.92
N TYR A 28 -8.10 -1.23 3.91
CA TYR A 28 -8.87 -1.50 5.11
C TYR A 28 -9.80 -2.68 4.88
N TYR A 29 -9.57 -3.75 5.65
CA TYR A 29 -10.27 -5.01 5.53
C TYR A 29 -11.21 -5.26 6.70
N THR A 30 -12.41 -5.77 6.40
CA THR A 30 -13.27 -6.45 7.38
C THR A 30 -13.06 -7.96 7.26
N ILE A 31 -13.00 -8.63 8.39
CA ILE A 31 -12.91 -10.08 8.48
C ILE A 31 -14.32 -10.65 8.33
N ASP A 32 -14.54 -11.38 7.23
CA ASP A 32 -15.72 -12.22 7.09
C ASP A 32 -15.58 -13.46 7.99
N GLN A 33 -16.26 -13.43 9.13
CA GLN A 33 -16.25 -14.53 10.09
C GLN A 33 -16.80 -15.83 9.52
N GLN A 34 -17.80 -15.78 8.62
CA GLN A 34 -18.36 -16.98 8.03
C GLN A 34 -17.36 -17.61 7.06
N ALA A 35 -16.73 -16.81 6.20
CA ALA A 35 -15.70 -17.29 5.29
C ALA A 35 -14.45 -17.77 6.05
N LEU A 36 -14.03 -17.06 7.10
CA LEU A 36 -12.95 -17.55 7.96
C LEU A 36 -13.30 -18.89 8.60
N ASN A 37 -14.55 -19.03 9.05
CA ASN A 37 -15.01 -20.24 9.72
C ASN A 37 -15.19 -21.45 8.78
N SER A 38 -15.31 -21.23 7.47
CA SER A 38 -15.37 -22.30 6.48
C SER A 38 -13.98 -22.83 6.08
N LEU A 39 -12.89 -22.10 6.35
CA LEU A 39 -11.53 -22.58 6.13
C LEU A 39 -11.17 -23.67 7.15
N SER A 40 -10.52 -24.73 6.66
CA SER A 40 -9.94 -25.77 7.54
C SER A 40 -8.86 -25.19 8.46
N PRO A 41 -8.56 -25.85 9.60
CA PRO A 41 -7.47 -25.41 10.48
C PRO A 41 -6.12 -25.25 9.75
N ALA A 42 -5.80 -26.17 8.84
CA ALA A 42 -4.57 -26.11 8.04
C ALA A 42 -4.53 -24.90 7.10
N GLN A 43 -5.65 -24.59 6.41
CA GLN A 43 -5.74 -23.40 5.56
C GLN A 43 -5.61 -22.11 6.36
N ARG A 44 -6.22 -22.03 7.55
CA ARG A 44 -6.09 -20.85 8.42
C ARG A 44 -4.66 -20.67 8.88
N GLU A 45 -3.97 -21.75 9.23
CA GLU A 45 -2.57 -21.67 9.68
C GLU A 45 -1.64 -21.27 8.54
N GLN A 46 -1.79 -21.89 7.37
CA GLN A 46 -1.03 -21.51 6.17
C GLN A 46 -1.27 -20.04 5.80
N GLY A 47 -2.53 -19.61 5.70
CA GLY A 47 -2.86 -18.24 5.33
C GLY A 47 -2.41 -17.20 6.36
N ARG A 48 -2.37 -17.56 7.65
CA ARG A 48 -1.76 -16.74 8.70
C ARG A 48 -0.27 -16.56 8.46
N ALA A 49 0.45 -17.64 8.18
CA ALA A 49 1.88 -17.58 7.89
C ALA A 49 2.18 -16.77 6.62
N GLU A 50 1.40 -16.96 5.55
CA GLU A 50 1.48 -16.19 4.32
C GLU A 50 1.28 -14.69 4.58
N LEU A 51 0.21 -14.32 5.31
CA LEU A 51 -0.09 -12.93 5.62
C LEU A 51 0.97 -12.29 6.53
N ILE A 52 1.45 -13.00 7.57
CA ILE A 52 2.55 -12.53 8.43
C ILE A 52 3.80 -12.28 7.59
N ASN A 53 4.14 -13.20 6.69
CA ASN A 53 5.29 -13.02 5.82
C ASN A 53 5.09 -11.82 4.89
N LEU A 54 3.92 -11.65 4.26
CA LEU A 54 3.64 -10.51 3.38
C LEU A 54 3.69 -9.16 4.10
N LEU A 55 3.28 -9.14 5.38
CA LEU A 55 3.27 -7.95 6.23
C LEU A 55 4.57 -7.73 7.01
N ASN A 56 5.59 -8.55 6.79
CA ASN A 56 6.91 -8.35 7.37
C ASN A 56 7.67 -7.27 6.57
N PRO A 57 7.99 -6.11 7.17
CA PRO A 57 8.71 -5.04 6.49
C PRO A 57 10.17 -5.42 6.14
N ALA A 58 10.72 -6.46 6.75
CA ALA A 58 12.08 -6.94 6.48
C ALA A 58 12.16 -8.01 5.36
N ARG A 59 11.02 -8.40 4.77
CA ARG A 59 11.02 -9.39 3.68
C ARG A 59 11.62 -8.80 2.40
N GLU A 60 12.19 -9.65 1.56
CA GLU A 60 12.60 -9.25 0.22
C GLU A 60 11.40 -8.76 -0.59
N GLY A 61 11.55 -7.60 -1.24
CA GLY A 61 10.48 -6.96 -2.00
C GLY A 61 9.31 -6.44 -1.16
N ALA A 62 9.50 -6.17 0.13
CA ALA A 62 8.56 -5.36 0.90
C ALA A 62 8.54 -3.90 0.36
N PRO A 63 7.41 -3.20 0.49
CA PRO A 63 7.38 -1.74 0.32
C PRO A 63 8.40 -1.06 1.24
N THR A 64 8.90 0.09 0.81
CA THR A 64 9.84 0.93 1.55
C THR A 64 9.38 1.24 2.99
N ARG A 65 8.07 1.43 3.19
CA ARG A 65 7.42 1.45 4.50
C ARG A 65 6.14 0.63 4.47
N LEU A 66 5.89 -0.11 5.55
CA LEU A 66 4.70 -0.92 5.72
C LEU A 66 4.25 -0.89 7.18
N GLN A 67 2.99 -0.52 7.40
CA GLN A 67 2.40 -0.39 8.72
C GLN A 67 1.04 -1.11 8.76
N PRO A 68 0.98 -2.35 9.28
CA PRO A 68 -0.27 -2.97 9.66
C PRO A 68 -0.78 -2.40 11.00
N SER A 69 -2.09 -2.31 11.15
CA SER A 69 -2.77 -1.86 12.38
C SER A 69 -4.12 -2.53 12.56
N ILE A 70 -4.58 -2.66 13.80
CA ILE A 70 -5.98 -3.03 14.09
C ILE A 70 -6.83 -1.76 14.10
N VAL A 71 -8.02 -1.84 13.50
CA VAL A 71 -8.95 -0.71 13.44
C VAL A 71 -10.08 -0.93 14.43
N SER A 72 -10.32 0.07 15.29
CA SER A 72 -11.41 0.04 16.25
C SER A 72 -12.74 0.43 15.60
N GLY A 73 -13.80 -0.25 15.98
CA GLY A 73 -15.17 0.01 15.50
C GLY A 73 -15.50 -0.75 14.21
N HIS A 74 -16.64 -0.42 13.60
CA HIS A 74 -17.25 -1.26 12.55
C HIS A 74 -16.75 -0.97 11.13
N LYS A 75 -15.86 0.00 10.93
CA LYS A 75 -15.45 0.44 9.58
C LYS A 75 -14.49 -0.56 8.91
N ALA A 76 -13.65 -1.20 9.71
CA ALA A 76 -12.70 -2.24 9.32
C ALA A 76 -12.17 -2.95 10.57
N ASP A 77 -11.52 -4.09 10.39
CA ASP A 77 -10.81 -4.82 11.45
C ASP A 77 -9.28 -4.70 11.29
N LEU A 78 -8.78 -4.73 10.05
CA LEU A 78 -7.36 -4.64 9.70
C LEU A 78 -7.10 -3.46 8.78
N GLY A 79 -6.19 -2.58 9.16
CA GLY A 79 -5.64 -1.50 8.34
C GLY A 79 -4.22 -1.82 7.91
N ILE A 80 -3.89 -1.51 6.65
CA ILE A 80 -2.54 -1.58 6.11
C ILE A 80 -2.26 -0.27 5.39
N ILE A 81 -1.20 0.41 5.78
CA ILE A 81 -0.67 1.57 5.05
C ILE A 81 0.72 1.22 4.56
N ALA A 82 0.95 1.38 3.27
CA ALA A 82 2.21 1.06 2.62
C ALA A 82 2.69 2.23 1.74
N PHE A 83 4.01 2.43 1.69
CA PHE A 83 4.65 3.49 0.91
C PHE A 83 5.78 2.92 0.08
N ASP A 84 5.87 3.35 -1.17
CA ASP A 84 6.98 2.99 -2.05
C ASP A 84 7.18 4.02 -3.19
N PRO A 85 8.41 4.25 -3.67
CA PRO A 85 8.63 5.00 -4.90
C PRO A 85 7.98 4.36 -6.12
N ASP A 86 7.83 3.02 -6.14
CA ASP A 86 7.24 2.27 -7.24
C ASP A 86 5.80 1.83 -6.90
N PRO A 87 4.77 2.36 -7.62
CA PRO A 87 3.39 2.02 -7.32
C PRO A 87 3.07 0.54 -7.57
N LEU A 88 3.86 -0.15 -8.41
CA LEU A 88 3.65 -1.57 -8.70
C LEU A 88 4.01 -2.49 -7.53
N VAL A 89 4.92 -2.06 -6.65
CA VAL A 89 5.22 -2.77 -5.39
C VAL A 89 3.97 -2.76 -4.49
N LEU A 90 3.27 -1.63 -4.42
CA LEU A 90 2.05 -1.47 -3.63
C LEU A 90 0.88 -2.28 -4.22
N ASP A 91 0.72 -2.24 -5.54
CA ASP A 91 -0.32 -3.04 -6.20
C ASP A 91 -0.09 -4.53 -6.05
N ARG A 92 1.17 -4.98 -6.11
CA ARG A 92 1.52 -6.37 -5.85
C ARG A 92 1.14 -6.78 -4.44
N LEU A 93 1.44 -5.97 -3.42
CA LEU A 93 1.05 -6.27 -2.03
C LEU A 93 -0.46 -6.54 -1.90
N LYS A 94 -1.31 -5.70 -2.50
CA LYS A 94 -2.77 -5.88 -2.50
C LYS A 94 -3.19 -7.22 -3.14
N HIS A 95 -2.61 -7.56 -4.28
CA HIS A 95 -2.92 -8.81 -4.98
C HIS A 95 -2.40 -10.04 -4.21
N ASP A 96 -1.19 -9.96 -3.66
CA ASP A 96 -0.58 -11.04 -2.90
C ASP A 96 -1.41 -11.34 -1.64
N ILE A 97 -1.90 -10.32 -0.92
CA ILE A 97 -2.82 -10.50 0.23
C ILE A 97 -4.09 -11.24 -0.20
N ARG A 98 -4.72 -10.82 -1.31
CA ARG A 98 -5.91 -11.47 -1.86
C ARG A 98 -5.66 -12.92 -2.25
N SER A 99 -4.43 -13.26 -2.66
CA SER A 99 -4.04 -14.60 -3.11
C SER A 99 -3.77 -15.59 -1.98
N THR A 100 -3.63 -15.11 -0.73
CA THR A 100 -3.40 -15.98 0.43
C THR A 100 -4.60 -16.88 0.72
N GLN A 101 -4.39 -17.93 1.51
CA GLN A 101 -5.50 -18.77 2.01
C GLN A 101 -6.51 -17.99 2.86
N LEU A 102 -6.10 -16.88 3.48
CA LEU A 102 -7.01 -15.97 4.21
C LEU A 102 -7.73 -14.98 3.29
N GLY A 103 -7.31 -14.86 2.02
CA GLY A 103 -7.90 -13.92 1.05
C GLY A 103 -9.42 -13.92 0.99
N PRO A 104 -10.11 -15.09 0.94
CA PRO A 104 -11.57 -15.15 0.95
C PRO A 104 -12.23 -14.55 2.21
N ALA A 105 -11.52 -14.53 3.34
CA ALA A 105 -12.01 -13.96 4.60
C ALA A 105 -11.67 -12.46 4.76
N LEU A 106 -10.82 -11.89 3.92
CA LEU A 106 -10.41 -10.49 3.98
C LEU A 106 -11.19 -9.66 2.96
N LYS A 107 -12.32 -9.09 3.38
CA LYS A 107 -13.13 -8.20 2.54
C LYS A 107 -12.53 -6.81 2.55
N LEU A 108 -12.07 -6.33 1.40
CA LEU A 108 -11.59 -4.95 1.26
C LEU A 108 -12.79 -3.98 1.29
N ASN A 109 -12.96 -3.26 2.40
CA ASN A 109 -14.08 -2.35 2.61
C ASN A 109 -13.78 -0.92 2.15
N TYR A 110 -12.51 -0.50 2.24
CA TYR A 110 -12.06 0.81 1.81
C TYR A 110 -10.63 0.76 1.33
N SER A 111 -10.32 1.58 0.34
CA SER A 111 -8.95 1.83 -0.09
C SER A 111 -8.77 3.28 -0.49
N PHE A 112 -7.56 3.79 -0.30
CA PHE A 112 -7.18 5.12 -0.76
C PHE A 112 -5.77 5.08 -1.35
N VAL A 113 -5.58 5.76 -2.47
CA VAL A 113 -4.29 5.90 -3.13
C VAL A 113 -3.94 7.38 -3.14
N SER A 114 -2.73 7.69 -2.71
CA SER A 114 -2.20 9.05 -2.65
C SER A 114 -0.70 9.05 -2.92
N ILE A 115 -0.12 10.24 -2.91
CA ILE A 115 1.32 10.45 -2.90
C ILE A 115 1.67 11.33 -1.70
N THR A 116 2.86 11.18 -1.15
CA THR A 116 3.36 12.12 -0.14
C THR A 116 3.72 13.44 -0.80
N GLU A 117 3.34 14.55 -0.20
CA GLU A 117 3.65 15.90 -0.68
C GLU A 117 4.17 16.73 0.50
N ILE A 118 5.24 17.50 0.26
CA ILE A 118 5.71 18.51 1.21
C ILE A 118 4.94 19.79 0.88
N SER A 119 4.15 20.30 1.84
CA SER A 119 3.40 21.54 1.65
C SER A 119 4.34 22.74 1.48
N GLU A 120 4.09 23.57 0.47
CA GLU A 120 4.78 24.84 0.25
C GLU A 120 4.30 25.96 1.20
N TYR A 121 3.21 25.74 1.95
CA TYR A 121 2.55 26.76 2.76
C TYR A 121 3.05 26.88 4.21
N VAL A 122 4.16 26.22 4.57
CA VAL A 122 4.80 26.47 5.86
C VAL A 122 5.84 27.57 5.63
N PRO A 123 5.64 28.79 6.18
CA PRO A 123 6.66 29.81 6.11
C PRO A 123 7.93 29.26 6.75
N THR A 124 9.08 29.49 6.13
CA THR A 124 10.33 29.34 6.85
C THR A 124 10.30 30.29 8.05
N LEU A 125 11.02 29.99 9.14
CA LEU A 125 11.08 30.88 10.33
C LEU A 125 11.51 32.34 10.01
N GLU A 126 11.99 32.57 8.78
CA GLU A 126 12.45 33.86 8.25
C GLU A 126 11.37 34.63 7.46
N GLN A 127 10.15 34.09 7.30
CA GLN A 127 8.99 34.74 6.69
C GLN A 127 7.95 35.15 7.75
#